data_AF-A0A2E4AJ97-F1
#
_entry.id   AF-A0A2E4AJ97-F1
#
_cell.length_a   1.000
_cell.length_b   1.000
_cell.length_c   1.000
_cell.angle_alpha   90.00
_cell.angle_beta   90.00
_cell.angle_gamma   90.00
#
_symmetry.space_group_name_H-M   'P 1'
#
loop_
_entity.id
_entity.type
_entity.pdbx_description
1 polymer ?
#
loop_
_entity_poly.entity_id
_entity_poly.type
_entity_poly.pdbx_seq_one_letter_code
_entity_poly.pdbx_strand_id
1 'polypeptide(L)'
;MAEEYFVGTKTSDRYPIWTRANVGEVFPDPVALATFDFAFQNESGLQMSELGFRDAYIRIGAFEESEFDPDNPVFLGVFGGYTYLNASLMRIFGERAPGLSAQDIDEAFFGVQPGIPPYEQHHDDPSPEAEARIGEVFLWALTTPDLPDVLEQEERVNALRANRPDFDAMGDHEIVDWIEDFFNEGFRELFAQHIFISFLTTVPMGIVSAVCEAVGRPTDAMKIMAGLGDVESAAPSMAMWDLGRIAASSSSVNSVFEIGIEGLNKRLRDSAESEVQDFVSQFDEFLESYGSRGPNEWEMSCPTWETNP
;
A
#
# COMPACT_ATOMS: atom_id res chain seq x y z
N MET A 1 11.72 -21.15 27.69
CA MET A 1 11.29 -20.75 26.35
C MET A 1 9.84 -20.33 26.50
N ALA A 2 9.51 -19.06 26.24
CA ALA A 2 8.11 -18.66 26.20
C ALA A 2 7.46 -19.41 25.03
N GLU A 3 6.29 -20.00 25.24
CA GLU A 3 5.46 -20.43 24.12
C GLU A 3 5.16 -19.17 23.29
N GLU A 4 5.69 -19.08 22.07
CA GLU A 4 5.29 -18.04 21.13
C GLU A 4 3.86 -18.34 20.72
N TYR A 5 2.91 -17.58 21.26
CA TYR A 5 1.49 -17.66 20.90
C TYR A 5 1.20 -17.01 19.53
N PHE A 6 2.20 -16.40 18.90
CA PHE A 6 2.09 -15.65 17.65
C PHE A 6 3.14 -16.13 16.65
N VAL A 7 2.73 -16.31 15.40
CA VAL A 7 3.66 -16.43 14.27
C VAL A 7 4.47 -15.13 14.13
N GLY A 8 5.74 -15.25 13.73
CA GLY A 8 6.64 -14.12 13.64
C GLY A 8 7.84 -14.42 12.77
N THR A 9 8.48 -13.36 12.30
CA THR A 9 9.67 -13.42 11.47
C THR A 9 10.93 -13.28 12.34
N LYS A 10 12.10 -13.59 11.76
CA LYS A 10 13.38 -13.30 12.41
C LYS A 10 13.84 -11.88 12.12
N THR A 11 14.52 -11.28 13.08
CA THR A 11 15.19 -9.99 12.89
C THR A 11 16.49 -10.19 12.11
N SER A 12 16.83 -9.21 11.27
CA SER A 12 18.14 -9.16 10.61
C SER A 12 19.22 -8.62 11.55
N ASP A 13 20.35 -9.33 11.65
CA ASP A 13 21.53 -8.84 12.36
C ASP A 13 22.21 -7.69 11.60
N ARG A 14 22.16 -7.72 10.26
CA ARG A 14 22.75 -6.69 9.38
C ARG A 14 21.90 -5.41 9.32
N TYR A 15 20.59 -5.57 9.41
CA TYR A 15 19.60 -4.48 9.31
C TYR A 15 18.71 -4.47 10.57
N PRO A 16 19.24 -4.01 11.72
CA PRO A 16 18.62 -4.28 13.02
C PRO A 16 17.50 -3.32 13.42
N ILE A 17 17.28 -2.22 12.69
CA ILE A 17 16.31 -1.18 13.09
C ILE A 17 14.98 -1.40 12.37
N TRP A 18 13.96 -1.70 13.16
CA TRP A 18 12.59 -1.94 12.70
C TRP A 18 11.63 -0.93 13.31
N THR A 19 10.60 -0.54 12.56
CA THR A 19 9.67 0.52 12.95
C THR A 19 8.22 0.23 12.55
N ARG A 20 7.28 0.77 13.35
CA ARG A 20 5.84 0.81 13.05
C ARG A 20 5.33 2.20 12.68
N ALA A 21 6.18 3.21 12.63
CA ALA A 21 5.74 4.61 12.52
C ALA A 21 4.81 4.88 11.34
N ASN A 22 5.06 4.22 10.20
CA ASN A 22 4.20 4.30 9.02
C ASN A 22 3.31 3.05 8.88
N VAL A 23 3.91 1.86 8.91
CA VAL A 23 3.15 0.62 8.66
C VAL A 23 2.10 0.31 9.73
N GLY A 24 2.21 0.90 10.93
CA GLY A 24 1.19 0.78 11.96
C GLY A 24 -0.13 1.48 11.62
N GLU A 25 -0.15 2.40 10.66
CA GLU A 25 -1.39 3.03 10.17
C GLU A 25 -2.18 2.11 9.24
N VAL A 26 -1.48 1.24 8.49
CA VAL A 26 -2.09 0.29 7.54
C VAL A 26 -2.29 -1.11 8.13
N PHE A 27 -1.41 -1.51 9.07
CA PHE A 27 -1.52 -2.71 9.91
C PHE A 27 -1.56 -2.31 11.41
N PRO A 28 -2.68 -1.73 11.88
CA PRO A 28 -2.80 -1.33 13.28
C PRO A 28 -2.92 -2.53 14.23
N ASP A 29 -3.62 -3.57 13.76
CA ASP A 29 -3.94 -4.78 14.51
C ASP A 29 -2.92 -5.90 14.26
N PRO A 30 -2.91 -6.96 15.10
CA PRO A 30 -2.09 -8.14 14.84
C PRO A 30 -2.44 -8.79 13.50
N VAL A 31 -1.40 -9.19 12.76
CA VAL A 31 -1.51 -9.84 11.45
C VAL A 31 -2.26 -11.16 11.60
N ALA A 32 -3.30 -11.37 10.79
CA ALA A 32 -4.02 -12.63 10.79
C ALA A 32 -3.15 -13.76 10.22
N LEU A 33 -3.40 -15.00 10.66
CA LEU A 33 -2.61 -16.15 10.21
C LEU A 33 -2.65 -16.34 8.68
N ALA A 34 -3.81 -16.12 8.04
CA ALA A 34 -3.92 -16.21 6.59
C ALA A 34 -3.06 -15.14 5.88
N THR A 35 -3.04 -13.91 6.41
CA THR A 35 -2.19 -12.84 5.88
C THR A 35 -0.72 -13.11 6.06
N PHE A 36 -0.33 -13.62 7.23
CA PHE A 36 1.03 -14.04 7.46
C PHE A 36 1.46 -15.15 6.49
N ASP A 37 0.63 -16.19 6.35
CA ASP A 37 0.95 -17.39 5.58
C ASP A 37 1.00 -17.13 4.08
N PHE A 38 0.00 -16.44 3.52
CA PHE A 38 0.03 -16.08 2.11
C PHE A 38 1.09 -15.02 1.84
N ALA A 39 1.17 -13.94 2.62
CA ALA A 39 1.84 -12.71 2.18
C ALA A 39 3.22 -12.44 2.77
N PHE A 40 3.52 -12.96 3.97
CA PHE A 40 4.77 -12.67 4.66
C PHE A 40 5.76 -13.84 4.56
N GLN A 41 5.43 -14.94 5.20
CA GLN A 41 6.31 -16.10 5.31
C GLN A 41 5.50 -17.35 5.70
N ASN A 42 5.82 -18.48 5.09
CA ASN A 42 5.28 -19.78 5.48
C ASN A 42 6.36 -20.88 5.40
N GLU A 43 5.97 -22.15 5.49
CA GLU A 43 6.92 -23.29 5.43
C GLU A 43 7.69 -23.37 4.10
N SER A 44 7.14 -22.80 3.02
CA SER A 44 7.79 -22.71 1.71
C SER A 44 8.80 -21.56 1.61
N GLY A 45 8.88 -20.70 2.63
CA GLY A 45 9.85 -19.60 2.73
C GLY A 45 9.20 -18.22 2.61
N LEU A 46 9.99 -17.27 2.10
CA LEU A 46 9.58 -15.87 1.91
C LEU A 46 8.47 -15.78 0.86
N GLN A 47 7.45 -14.99 1.16
CA GLN A 47 6.33 -14.79 0.27
C GLN A 47 6.43 -13.45 -0.48
N MET A 48 5.46 -13.23 -1.37
CA MET A 48 5.43 -12.14 -2.35
C MET A 48 5.56 -10.73 -1.78
N SER A 49 5.20 -10.46 -0.53
CA SER A 49 5.36 -9.10 0.03
C SER A 49 6.84 -8.76 0.22
N GLU A 50 7.59 -9.61 0.93
CA GLU A 50 9.03 -9.43 1.10
C GLU A 50 9.75 -9.49 -0.25
N LEU A 51 9.39 -10.44 -1.11
CA LEU A 51 10.01 -10.60 -2.43
C LEU A 51 9.74 -9.41 -3.35
N GLY A 52 8.54 -8.83 -3.33
CA GLY A 52 8.22 -7.63 -4.10
C GLY A 52 8.96 -6.39 -3.60
N PHE A 53 9.17 -6.26 -2.29
CA PHE A 53 10.06 -5.22 -1.74
C PHE A 53 11.49 -5.35 -2.26
N ARG A 54 12.04 -6.57 -2.26
CA ARG A 54 13.39 -6.83 -2.79
C ARG A 54 13.47 -6.45 -4.26
N ASP A 55 12.52 -6.91 -5.08
CA ASP A 55 12.47 -6.59 -6.50
C ASP A 55 12.42 -5.09 -6.75
N ALA A 56 11.61 -4.36 -5.99
CA ALA A 56 11.49 -2.90 -6.12
C ALA A 56 12.82 -2.21 -5.79
N TYR A 57 13.47 -2.55 -4.68
CA TYR A 57 14.73 -1.92 -4.27
C TYR A 57 15.91 -2.30 -5.18
N ILE A 58 15.93 -3.52 -5.71
CA ILE A 58 16.88 -3.94 -6.75
C ILE A 58 16.61 -3.17 -8.04
N ARG A 59 15.35 -3.00 -8.45
CA ARG A 59 14.97 -2.23 -9.65
C ARG A 59 15.32 -0.74 -9.53
N ILE A 60 15.20 -0.15 -8.34
CA ILE A 60 15.67 1.21 -8.04
C ILE A 60 17.21 1.29 -8.19
N GLY A 61 17.92 0.16 -8.09
CA GLY A 61 19.37 0.07 -8.13
C GLY A 61 20.03 0.22 -6.77
N ALA A 62 19.24 0.30 -5.71
CA ALA A 62 19.68 0.62 -4.35
C ALA A 62 20.44 -0.54 -3.70
N PHE A 63 20.09 -1.78 -4.02
CA PHE A 63 20.68 -2.98 -3.45
C PHE A 63 20.85 -4.07 -4.52
N GLU A 64 21.70 -5.03 -4.23
CA GLU A 64 21.83 -6.29 -4.97
C GLU A 64 21.23 -7.44 -4.16
N GLU A 65 20.76 -8.50 -4.85
CA GLU A 65 20.15 -9.66 -4.19
C GLU A 65 21.07 -10.30 -3.14
N SER A 66 22.38 -10.29 -3.39
CA SER A 66 23.39 -10.82 -2.46
C SER A 66 23.53 -10.05 -1.14
N GLU A 67 22.94 -8.85 -1.04
CA GLU A 67 22.92 -8.07 0.20
C GLU A 67 21.81 -8.54 1.15
N PHE A 68 20.85 -9.32 0.66
CA PHE A 68 19.70 -9.76 1.45
C PHE A 68 19.89 -11.18 2.02
N ASP A 69 19.35 -11.39 3.23
CA ASP A 69 19.25 -12.74 3.79
C ASP A 69 18.29 -13.57 2.91
N PRO A 70 18.70 -14.70 2.32
CA PRO A 70 17.86 -15.47 1.42
C PRO A 70 16.70 -16.17 2.13
N ASP A 71 16.81 -16.42 3.44
CA ASP A 71 15.89 -17.26 4.21
C ASP A 71 14.95 -16.44 5.11
N ASN A 72 15.32 -15.20 5.44
CA ASN A 72 14.56 -14.34 6.36
C ASN A 72 14.22 -12.99 5.74
N PRO A 73 13.05 -12.41 6.08
CA PRO A 73 12.67 -11.12 5.54
C PRO A 73 13.55 -10.02 6.12
N VAL A 74 13.91 -9.06 5.26
CA VAL A 74 14.72 -7.91 5.63
C VAL A 74 13.97 -6.60 5.48
N PHE A 75 12.92 -6.51 4.65
CA PHE A 75 12.11 -5.29 4.52
C PHE A 75 10.88 -5.30 5.42
N LEU A 76 10.19 -6.44 5.50
CA LEU A 76 8.89 -6.56 6.15
C LEU A 76 8.91 -7.65 7.23
N GLY A 77 8.82 -7.24 8.50
CA GLY A 77 8.92 -8.13 9.65
C GLY A 77 7.60 -8.22 10.41
N VAL A 78 7.35 -9.35 11.08
CA VAL A 78 6.25 -9.50 12.03
C VAL A 78 6.80 -9.90 13.39
N PHE A 79 6.67 -9.03 14.38
CA PHE A 79 7.21 -9.25 15.72
C PHE A 79 6.09 -9.06 16.75
N GLY A 80 5.88 -10.07 17.60
CA GLY A 80 4.78 -10.05 18.57
C GLY A 80 3.39 -9.92 17.91
N GLY A 81 3.26 -10.43 16.69
CA GLY A 81 2.03 -10.36 15.89
C GLY A 81 1.84 -9.06 15.09
N TYR A 82 2.71 -8.05 15.23
CA TYR A 82 2.54 -6.78 14.51
C TYR A 82 3.54 -6.62 13.37
N THR A 83 3.11 -5.97 12.28
CA THR A 83 3.96 -5.63 11.13
C THR A 83 4.92 -4.50 11.43
N TYR A 84 6.15 -4.63 10.95
CA TYR A 84 7.23 -3.64 11.00
C TYR A 84 7.89 -3.48 9.64
N LEU A 85 8.30 -2.26 9.31
CA LEU A 85 9.21 -1.99 8.20
C LEU A 85 10.63 -1.85 8.72
N ASN A 86 11.61 -2.17 7.88
CA ASN A 86 13.02 -2.05 8.22
C ASN A 86 13.57 -0.65 7.89
N ALA A 87 13.80 0.14 8.94
CA ALA A 87 14.34 1.49 8.81
C ALA A 87 15.84 1.47 8.44
N SER A 88 16.60 0.42 8.76
CA SER A 88 18.01 0.33 8.36
C SER A 88 18.15 0.35 6.84
N LEU A 89 17.35 -0.44 6.11
CA LEU A 89 17.38 -0.48 4.65
C LEU A 89 16.95 0.85 4.03
N MET A 90 15.92 1.49 4.58
CA MET A 90 15.46 2.81 4.12
C MET A 90 16.55 3.87 4.29
N ARG A 91 17.26 3.87 5.42
CA ARG A 91 18.37 4.80 5.69
C ARG A 91 19.55 4.57 4.77
N ILE A 92 19.93 3.32 4.54
CA ILE A 92 21.00 2.96 3.59
C ILE A 92 20.63 3.43 2.18
N PHE A 93 19.38 3.26 1.77
CA PHE A 93 18.89 3.85 0.52
C PHE A 93 19.08 5.37 0.50
N GLY A 94 18.72 6.08 1.58
CA GLY A 94 18.94 7.52 1.70
C GLY A 94 20.40 7.92 1.50
N GLU A 95 21.35 7.20 2.09
CA GLU A 95 22.79 7.46 1.92
C GLU A 95 23.34 7.08 0.53
N ARG A 96 22.72 6.11 -0.15
CA ARG A 96 23.10 5.71 -1.51
C ARG A 96 22.47 6.62 -2.57
N ALA A 97 21.32 7.24 -2.28
CA ALA A 97 20.58 8.01 -3.25
C ALA A 97 21.17 9.42 -3.47
N PRO A 98 21.43 9.85 -4.72
CA PRO A 98 22.00 11.16 -5.00
C PRO A 98 21.16 12.31 -4.43
N GLY A 99 21.76 13.10 -3.54
CA GLY A 99 21.12 14.28 -2.95
C GLY A 99 20.13 13.98 -1.81
N LEU A 100 20.12 12.75 -1.29
CA LEU A 100 19.43 12.37 -0.07
C LEU A 100 20.44 11.97 1.02
N SER A 101 19.92 11.76 2.22
CA SER A 101 20.63 11.24 3.38
C SER A 101 19.70 10.36 4.22
N ALA A 102 20.26 9.57 5.15
CA ALA A 102 19.48 8.85 6.14
C ALA A 102 18.61 9.79 6.98
N GLN A 103 19.06 11.03 7.22
CA GLN A 103 18.28 12.02 7.95
C GLN A 103 17.04 12.45 7.15
N ASP A 104 17.16 12.67 5.84
CA ASP A 104 16.01 13.03 5.00
C ASP A 104 14.96 11.91 5.01
N ILE A 105 15.41 10.64 5.02
CA ILE A 105 14.53 9.47 5.16
C ILE A 105 13.85 9.45 6.54
N ASP A 106 14.61 9.70 7.62
CA ASP A 106 14.06 9.76 8.97
C ASP A 106 13.00 10.87 9.09
N GLU A 107 13.26 12.05 8.54
CA GLU A 107 12.32 13.18 8.55
C GLU A 107 11.05 12.85 7.75
N ALA A 108 11.18 12.17 6.62
CA ALA A 108 10.04 11.75 5.80
C ALA A 108 9.17 10.67 6.49
N PHE A 109 9.77 9.69 7.17
CA PHE A 109 9.06 8.55 7.76
C PHE A 109 8.65 8.71 9.23
N PHE A 110 9.44 9.45 10.01
CA PHE A 110 9.23 9.60 11.45
C PHE A 110 8.86 11.03 11.87
N GLY A 111 8.98 12.00 10.97
CA GLY A 111 8.78 13.40 11.27
C GLY A 111 9.67 13.85 12.45
N VAL A 112 9.05 14.41 13.49
CA VAL A 112 9.74 14.94 14.69
C VAL A 112 9.65 14.01 15.90
N GLN A 113 9.46 12.70 15.68
CA GLN A 113 9.31 11.75 16.78
C GLN A 113 10.61 11.63 17.62
N PRO A 114 10.55 11.79 18.96
CA PRO A 114 11.73 11.67 19.80
C PRO A 114 12.16 10.20 19.96
N GLY A 115 13.45 9.97 20.20
CA GLY A 115 13.98 8.64 20.54
C GLY A 115 14.33 7.75 19.36
N ILE A 116 14.36 8.30 18.14
CA ILE A 116 14.88 7.63 16.95
C ILE A 116 16.40 7.45 17.14
N PRO A 117 16.93 6.21 17.13
CA PRO A 117 18.38 5.99 17.18
C PRO A 117 19.06 6.63 15.97
N PRO A 118 20.22 7.29 16.15
CA PRO A 118 20.94 7.88 15.03
C PRO A 118 21.34 6.79 14.03
N TYR A 119 21.46 7.17 12.76
CA TYR A 119 22.05 6.29 11.76
C TYR A 119 23.54 6.11 12.05
N GLU A 120 23.97 4.85 12.18
CA GLU A 120 25.37 4.46 12.32
C GLU A 120 25.80 3.72 11.05
N GLN A 121 26.57 4.39 10.20
CA GLN A 121 27.00 3.84 8.92
C GLN A 121 27.87 2.59 9.11
N HIS A 122 27.44 1.48 8.55
CA HIS A 122 28.24 0.28 8.36
C HIS A 122 29.21 0.44 7.18
N HIS A 123 30.36 -0.23 7.22
CA HIS A 123 31.38 -0.09 6.18
C HIS A 123 30.92 -0.53 4.78
N ASP A 124 29.92 -1.41 4.71
CA ASP A 124 29.30 -1.89 3.46
C ASP A 124 28.10 -1.03 2.99
N ASP A 125 27.70 -0.01 3.75
CA ASP A 125 26.56 0.84 3.36
C ASP A 125 26.88 1.72 2.15
N PRO A 126 28.03 2.42 2.05
CA PRO A 126 28.34 3.24 0.89
C PRO A 126 28.57 2.39 -0.36
N SER A 127 27.94 2.76 -1.47
CA SER A 127 28.11 2.09 -2.76
C SER A 127 28.01 3.13 -3.89
N PRO A 128 29.15 3.57 -4.45
CA PRO A 128 29.15 4.47 -5.62
C PRO A 128 28.45 3.86 -6.84
N GLU A 129 28.48 2.54 -6.97
CA GLU A 129 27.76 1.81 -8.02
C GLU A 129 26.24 1.90 -7.82
N ALA A 130 25.75 1.73 -6.59
CA ALA A 130 24.33 1.92 -6.28
C ALA A 130 23.91 3.39 -6.49
N GLU A 131 24.74 4.34 -6.07
CA GLU A 131 24.50 5.78 -6.29
C GLU A 131 24.31 6.10 -7.78
N ALA A 132 25.18 5.55 -8.63
CA ALA A 132 25.06 5.71 -10.09
C ALA A 132 23.76 5.12 -10.65
N ARG A 133 23.40 3.89 -10.24
CA ARG A 133 22.15 3.23 -10.69
C ARG A 133 20.91 3.99 -10.24
N ILE A 134 20.85 4.43 -8.97
CA ILE A 134 19.74 5.25 -8.46
C ILE A 134 19.66 6.56 -9.25
N GLY A 135 20.79 7.20 -9.55
CA GLY A 135 20.84 8.41 -10.36
C GLY A 135 20.23 8.24 -11.76
N GLU A 136 20.47 7.10 -12.42
CA GLU A 136 19.84 6.77 -13.71
C GLU A 136 18.32 6.62 -13.57
N VAL A 137 17.84 5.94 -12.52
CA VAL A 137 16.41 5.77 -12.25
C VAL A 137 15.74 7.10 -11.91
N PHE A 138 16.38 7.98 -11.13
CA PHE A 138 15.86 9.31 -10.82
C PHE A 138 15.76 10.17 -12.08
N LEU A 139 16.77 10.13 -12.94
CA LEU A 139 16.72 10.82 -14.22
C LEU A 139 15.56 10.32 -15.08
N TRP A 140 15.38 8.99 -15.15
CA TRP A 140 14.22 8.40 -15.83
C TRP A 140 12.91 8.90 -15.21
N ALA A 141 12.75 8.86 -13.89
CA ALA A 141 11.52 9.28 -13.21
C ALA A 141 11.17 10.76 -13.46
N LEU A 142 12.18 11.62 -13.63
CA LEU A 142 11.99 13.04 -13.94
C LEU A 142 11.76 13.36 -15.42
N THR A 143 11.99 12.40 -16.32
CA THR A 143 11.93 12.61 -17.77
C THR A 143 10.94 11.71 -18.50
N THR A 144 10.44 10.66 -17.84
CA THR A 144 9.44 9.76 -18.42
C THR A 144 8.12 10.52 -18.65
N PRO A 145 7.53 10.45 -19.86
CA PRO A 145 6.29 11.15 -20.16
C PRO A 145 5.06 10.41 -19.64
N ASP A 146 5.18 9.09 -19.45
CA ASP A 146 4.12 8.18 -19.05
C ASP A 146 4.69 6.97 -18.27
N LEU A 147 3.79 6.11 -17.80
CA LEU A 147 4.07 4.90 -17.03
C LEU A 147 3.32 3.70 -17.66
N PRO A 148 3.73 3.23 -18.86
CA PRO A 148 2.99 2.21 -19.60
C PRO A 148 2.82 0.91 -18.81
N ASP A 149 3.83 0.48 -18.05
CA ASP A 149 3.76 -0.73 -17.21
C ASP A 149 2.65 -0.59 -16.14
N VAL A 150 2.47 0.60 -15.57
CA VAL A 150 1.42 0.86 -14.57
C VAL A 150 0.03 0.79 -15.23
N LEU A 151 -0.11 1.37 -16.42
CA LEU A 151 -1.36 1.34 -17.17
C LEU A 151 -1.73 -0.09 -17.61
N GLU A 152 -0.76 -0.89 -18.04
CA GLU A 152 -0.99 -2.30 -18.37
C GLU A 152 -1.41 -3.11 -17.13
N GLN A 153 -0.79 -2.86 -15.98
CA GLN A 153 -1.16 -3.50 -14.72
C GLN A 153 -2.56 -3.08 -14.25
N GLU A 154 -2.93 -1.82 -14.43
CA GLU A 154 -4.30 -1.33 -14.20
C GLU A 154 -5.31 -2.10 -15.06
N GLU A 155 -5.05 -2.23 -16.37
CA GLU A 155 -5.90 -3.02 -17.28
C GLU A 155 -6.02 -4.49 -16.82
N ARG A 156 -4.91 -5.11 -16.39
CA ARG A 156 -4.91 -6.48 -15.87
C ARG A 156 -5.76 -6.64 -14.61
N VAL A 157 -5.65 -5.71 -13.66
CA VAL A 157 -6.44 -5.74 -12.40
C VAL A 157 -7.92 -5.48 -12.67
N ASN A 158 -8.24 -4.55 -13.58
CA ASN A 158 -9.62 -4.31 -14.01
C ASN A 158 -10.22 -5.53 -14.71
N ALA A 159 -9.44 -6.24 -15.53
CA ALA A 159 -9.87 -7.49 -16.15
C ALA A 159 -10.07 -8.60 -15.10
N LEU A 160 -9.22 -8.70 -14.09
CA LEU A 160 -9.40 -9.64 -12.98
C LEU A 160 -10.74 -9.38 -12.26
N ARG A 161 -11.04 -8.11 -11.97
CA ARG A 161 -12.30 -7.70 -11.35
C ARG A 161 -13.51 -8.09 -12.22
N ALA A 162 -13.46 -7.80 -13.51
CA ALA A 162 -14.53 -8.10 -14.45
C ALA A 162 -14.75 -9.62 -14.65
N ASN A 163 -13.71 -10.43 -14.45
CA ASN A 163 -13.77 -11.89 -14.59
C ASN A 163 -13.72 -12.62 -13.24
N ARG A 164 -14.04 -11.93 -12.14
CA ARG A 164 -14.06 -12.53 -10.80
C ARG A 164 -14.99 -13.76 -10.79
N PRO A 165 -14.52 -14.92 -10.27
CA PRO A 165 -15.38 -16.10 -10.12
C PRO A 165 -16.58 -15.85 -9.20
N ASP A 166 -17.65 -16.60 -9.42
CA ASP A 166 -18.74 -16.70 -8.47
C ASP A 166 -18.29 -17.53 -7.26
N PHE A 167 -17.78 -16.85 -6.24
CA PHE A 167 -17.30 -17.50 -5.02
C PHE A 167 -18.41 -18.21 -4.23
N ASP A 168 -19.68 -17.83 -4.40
CA ASP A 168 -20.80 -18.52 -3.75
C ASP A 168 -21.02 -19.93 -4.35
N ALA A 169 -20.53 -20.16 -5.57
CA ALA A 169 -20.61 -21.43 -6.26
C ALA A 169 -19.36 -22.32 -6.07
N MET A 170 -18.30 -21.82 -5.44
CA MET A 170 -17.03 -22.52 -5.23
C MET A 170 -16.98 -23.19 -3.85
N GLY A 171 -16.27 -24.32 -3.74
CA GLY A 171 -15.94 -24.91 -2.45
C GLY A 171 -14.76 -24.22 -1.76
N ASP A 172 -14.67 -24.32 -0.43
CA ASP A 172 -13.62 -23.67 0.38
C ASP A 172 -12.20 -23.91 -0.16
N HIS A 173 -11.86 -25.15 -0.55
CA HIS A 173 -10.55 -25.47 -1.12
C HIS A 173 -10.32 -24.84 -2.50
N GLU A 174 -11.36 -24.76 -3.34
CA GLU A 174 -11.25 -24.11 -4.65
C GLU A 174 -11.01 -22.60 -4.49
N ILE A 175 -11.57 -21.98 -3.44
CA ILE A 175 -11.33 -20.57 -3.11
C ILE A 175 -9.88 -20.37 -2.65
N VAL A 176 -9.38 -21.27 -1.78
CA VAL A 176 -7.98 -21.21 -1.32
C VAL A 176 -7.01 -21.37 -2.48
N ASP A 177 -7.23 -22.36 -3.35
CA ASP A 177 -6.41 -22.58 -4.55
C ASP A 177 -6.42 -21.34 -5.45
N TRP A 178 -7.58 -20.70 -5.63
CA TRP A 178 -7.68 -19.45 -6.41
C TRP A 178 -6.90 -18.29 -5.78
N ILE A 179 -6.90 -18.16 -4.44
CA ILE A 179 -6.12 -17.14 -3.72
C ILE A 179 -4.63 -17.40 -3.91
N GLU A 180 -4.18 -18.65 -3.75
CA GLU A 180 -2.79 -19.05 -3.97
C GLU A 180 -2.33 -18.74 -5.39
N ASP A 181 -3.12 -19.13 -6.39
CA ASP A 181 -2.83 -18.86 -7.80
C ASP A 181 -2.75 -17.35 -8.07
N PHE A 182 -3.70 -16.55 -7.58
CA PHE A 182 -3.65 -15.09 -7.72
C PHE A 182 -2.34 -14.49 -7.19
N PHE A 183 -1.90 -14.94 -6.01
CA PHE A 183 -0.67 -14.45 -5.42
C PHE A 183 0.59 -14.90 -6.16
N ASN A 184 0.60 -16.14 -6.64
CA ASN A 184 1.71 -16.72 -7.40
C ASN A 184 1.82 -16.19 -8.83
N GLU A 185 0.70 -15.83 -9.47
CA GLU A 185 0.63 -15.49 -10.90
C GLU A 185 0.80 -13.99 -11.24
N GLY A 186 1.00 -13.12 -10.25
CA GLY A 186 1.24 -11.71 -10.56
C GLY A 186 1.33 -10.74 -9.40
N PHE A 187 0.89 -11.11 -8.19
CA PHE A 187 0.89 -10.17 -7.08
C PHE A 187 2.29 -9.65 -6.74
N ARG A 188 3.34 -10.50 -6.77
CA ARG A 188 4.73 -10.05 -6.54
C ARG A 188 5.12 -8.91 -7.50
N GLU A 189 4.75 -9.01 -8.76
CA GLU A 189 5.03 -8.01 -9.79
C GLU A 189 4.27 -6.71 -9.53
N LEU A 190 2.96 -6.81 -9.25
CA LEU A 190 2.11 -5.67 -8.89
C LEU A 190 2.63 -4.95 -7.64
N PHE A 191 3.00 -5.74 -6.62
CA PHE A 191 3.51 -5.20 -5.37
C PHE A 191 4.88 -4.55 -5.54
N ALA A 192 5.79 -5.16 -6.31
CA ALA A 192 7.06 -4.55 -6.65
C ALA A 192 6.88 -3.23 -7.43
N GLN A 193 5.95 -3.17 -8.40
CA GLN A 193 5.63 -1.93 -9.11
C GLN A 193 5.09 -0.87 -8.16
N HIS A 194 4.16 -1.24 -7.27
CA HIS A 194 3.61 -0.33 -6.26
C HIS A 194 4.73 0.29 -5.42
N ILE A 195 5.60 -0.52 -4.83
CA ILE A 195 6.73 -0.03 -4.02
C ILE A 195 7.66 0.84 -4.86
N PHE A 196 8.03 0.39 -6.07
CA PHE A 196 8.91 1.14 -6.98
C PHE A 196 8.38 2.55 -7.26
N ILE A 197 7.10 2.68 -7.67
CA ILE A 197 6.49 3.98 -7.97
C ILE A 197 6.29 4.81 -6.71
N SER A 198 5.78 4.22 -5.63
CA SER A 198 5.57 4.92 -4.36
C SER A 198 6.87 5.54 -3.83
N PHE A 199 8.00 4.84 -3.92
CA PHE A 199 9.29 5.44 -3.54
C PHE A 199 9.71 6.57 -4.50
N LEU A 200 9.60 6.38 -5.81
CA LEU A 200 10.06 7.38 -6.77
C LEU A 200 9.22 8.66 -6.77
N THR A 201 7.94 8.61 -6.37
CA THR A 201 7.11 9.83 -6.24
C THR A 201 7.63 10.79 -5.17
N THR A 202 8.43 10.33 -4.21
CA THR A 202 9.05 11.20 -3.19
C THR A 202 10.09 12.16 -3.77
N VAL A 203 10.76 11.78 -4.86
CA VAL A 203 11.81 12.59 -5.50
C VAL A 203 11.27 13.91 -6.05
N PRO A 204 10.26 13.94 -6.95
CA PRO A 204 9.69 15.20 -7.44
C PRO A 204 9.05 16.01 -6.31
N MET A 205 8.44 15.38 -5.30
CA MET A 205 7.93 16.10 -4.11
C MET A 205 9.04 16.83 -3.35
N GLY A 206 10.18 16.16 -3.14
CA GLY A 206 11.36 16.75 -2.49
C GLY A 206 11.91 17.94 -3.29
N ILE A 207 12.02 17.80 -4.61
CA ILE A 207 12.47 18.89 -5.50
C ILE A 207 11.52 20.09 -5.42
N VAL A 208 10.21 19.89 -5.52
CA VAL A 208 9.21 20.97 -5.42
C VAL A 208 9.32 21.67 -4.07
N SER A 209 9.47 20.90 -2.98
CA SER A 209 9.63 21.43 -1.63
C SER A 209 10.90 22.28 -1.49
N ALA A 210 12.04 21.79 -1.97
CA ALA A 210 13.31 22.51 -1.95
C ALA A 210 13.27 23.80 -2.79
N VAL A 211 12.62 23.78 -3.96
CA VAL A 211 12.42 24.98 -4.79
C VAL A 211 11.55 26.00 -4.06
N CYS A 212 10.44 25.56 -3.47
CA CYS A 212 9.56 26.41 -2.67
C CYS A 212 10.27 27.07 -1.48
N GLU A 213 11.11 26.31 -0.76
CA GLU A 213 11.97 26.85 0.31
C GLU A 213 12.94 27.89 -0.24
N ALA A 214 13.66 27.59 -1.31
CA ALA A 214 14.67 28.45 -1.90
C ALA A 214 14.12 29.81 -2.39
N VAL A 215 12.85 29.85 -2.82
CA VAL A 215 12.17 31.10 -3.24
C VAL A 215 11.43 31.80 -2.08
N GLY A 216 11.58 31.33 -0.85
CA GLY A 216 10.96 31.91 0.35
C GLY A 216 9.45 31.65 0.46
N ARG A 217 8.95 30.58 -0.15
CA ARG A 217 7.53 30.20 -0.19
C ARG A 217 7.29 28.72 0.18
N PRO A 218 7.81 28.22 1.32
CA PRO A 218 7.73 26.79 1.66
C PRO A 218 6.30 26.23 1.74
N THR A 219 5.35 27.04 2.19
CA THR A 219 3.94 26.61 2.32
C THR A 219 3.22 26.42 0.98
N ASP A 220 3.86 26.79 -0.14
CA ASP A 220 3.26 26.60 -1.46
C ASP A 220 3.53 25.23 -2.07
N ALA A 221 4.49 24.45 -1.55
CA ALA A 221 4.75 23.09 -2.03
C ALA A 221 3.47 22.23 -1.96
N MET A 222 2.79 22.24 -0.81
CA MET A 222 1.51 21.55 -0.61
C MET A 222 0.41 22.04 -1.55
N LYS A 223 0.38 23.34 -1.88
CA LYS A 223 -0.65 23.90 -2.79
C LYS A 223 -0.44 23.44 -4.22
N ILE A 224 0.82 23.32 -4.64
CA ILE A 224 1.18 22.80 -5.96
C ILE A 224 0.79 21.32 -6.04
N MET A 225 1.14 20.53 -5.02
CA MET A 225 0.82 19.10 -4.96
C MET A 225 -0.69 18.84 -4.89
N ALA A 226 -1.45 19.66 -4.16
CA ALA A 226 -2.91 19.54 -4.09
C ALA A 226 -3.63 19.79 -5.43
N GLY A 227 -2.94 20.38 -6.41
CA GLY A 227 -3.46 20.58 -7.76
C GLY A 227 -3.28 19.37 -8.69
N LEU A 228 -2.64 18.29 -8.21
CA LEU A 228 -2.47 17.07 -8.98
C LEU A 228 -3.83 16.34 -9.06
N GLY A 229 -4.38 16.22 -10.28
CA GLY A 229 -5.58 15.45 -10.56
C GLY A 229 -5.31 13.95 -10.66
N ASP A 230 -6.36 13.17 -10.96
CA ASP A 230 -6.27 11.75 -11.30
C ASP A 230 -5.53 10.89 -10.25
N VAL A 231 -5.73 11.22 -8.97
CA VAL A 231 -5.22 10.45 -7.85
C VAL A 231 -6.23 9.37 -7.49
N GLU A 232 -5.93 8.12 -7.84
CA GLU A 232 -6.82 6.96 -7.61
C GLU A 232 -7.32 6.84 -6.16
N SER A 233 -6.48 7.12 -5.16
CA SER A 233 -6.88 7.06 -3.75
C SER A 233 -7.91 8.13 -3.36
N ALA A 234 -8.04 9.21 -4.13
CA ALA A 234 -9.03 10.27 -3.90
C ALA A 234 -10.38 9.99 -4.60
N ALA A 235 -10.40 9.16 -5.65
CA ALA A 235 -11.59 8.87 -6.44
C ALA A 235 -12.77 8.31 -5.62
N PRO A 236 -12.59 7.36 -4.68
CA PRO A 236 -13.68 6.86 -3.86
C PRO A 236 -14.31 7.94 -2.97
N SER A 237 -13.52 8.88 -2.45
CA SER A 237 -14.02 9.97 -1.60
C SER A 237 -14.95 10.90 -2.39
N MET A 238 -14.61 11.18 -3.65
CA MET A 238 -15.45 11.98 -4.54
C MET A 238 -16.73 11.26 -4.92
N ALA A 239 -16.65 9.97 -5.29
CA ALA A 239 -17.83 9.17 -5.60
C ALA A 239 -18.78 9.03 -4.40
N MET A 240 -18.22 8.85 -3.19
CA MET A 240 -19.01 8.79 -1.95
C MET A 240 -19.66 10.13 -1.61
N TRP A 241 -18.99 11.25 -1.91
CA TRP A 241 -19.58 12.58 -1.78
C TRP A 241 -20.81 12.73 -2.69
N ASP A 242 -20.73 12.32 -3.95
CA ASP A 242 -21.84 12.39 -4.90
C ASP A 242 -23.02 11.50 -4.48
N LEU A 243 -22.76 10.27 -4.02
CA LEU A 243 -23.78 9.42 -3.38
C LEU A 243 -24.44 10.12 -2.19
N GLY A 244 -23.66 10.77 -1.33
CA GLY A 244 -24.16 11.56 -0.22
C GLY A 244 -25.06 12.73 -0.66
N ARG A 245 -24.77 13.37 -1.80
CA ARG A 245 -25.61 14.42 -2.37
C ARG A 245 -26.94 13.89 -2.88
N ILE A 246 -26.95 12.72 -3.51
CA ILE A 246 -28.17 12.04 -3.98
C ILE A 246 -29.05 11.69 -2.79
N ALA A 247 -28.50 11.00 -1.79
CA ALA A 247 -29.22 10.62 -0.58
C ALA A 247 -29.80 11.84 0.17
N ALA A 248 -29.03 12.93 0.29
CA ALA A 248 -29.49 14.16 0.93
C ALA A 248 -30.60 14.89 0.16
N SER A 249 -30.72 14.65 -1.16
CA SER A 249 -31.70 15.31 -2.02
C SER A 249 -33.03 14.55 -2.16
N SER A 250 -33.04 13.24 -1.86
CA SER A 250 -34.24 12.40 -1.89
C SER A 250 -34.79 12.18 -0.48
N SER A 251 -36.02 12.61 -0.25
CA SER A 251 -36.72 12.29 1.00
C SER A 251 -36.93 10.78 1.14
N SER A 252 -37.18 10.08 0.04
CA SER A 252 -37.41 8.63 0.00
C SER A 252 -36.17 7.86 0.46
N VAL A 253 -34.99 8.20 -0.07
CA VAL A 253 -33.72 7.60 0.34
C VAL A 253 -33.41 7.95 1.79
N ASN A 254 -33.49 9.23 2.16
CA ASN A 254 -33.16 9.71 3.50
C ASN A 254 -34.01 9.01 4.59
N SER A 255 -35.32 8.82 4.35
CA SER A 255 -36.18 8.08 5.28
C SER A 255 -35.74 6.64 5.54
N VAL A 256 -35.05 5.98 4.61
CA VAL A 256 -34.48 4.63 4.85
C VAL A 256 -33.26 4.71 5.78
N PHE A 257 -32.43 5.74 5.64
CA PHE A 257 -31.26 6.01 6.48
C PHE A 257 -31.65 6.47 7.90
N GLU A 258 -32.73 7.23 8.06
CA GLU A 258 -33.22 7.73 9.37
C GLU A 258 -33.57 6.62 10.37
N ILE A 259 -33.85 5.40 9.87
CA ILE A 259 -34.12 4.22 10.70
C ILE A 259 -32.84 3.71 11.39
N GLY A 260 -31.66 4.02 10.85
CA GLY A 260 -30.35 3.59 11.34
C GLY A 260 -29.60 2.63 10.41
N ILE A 261 -28.34 2.32 10.71
CA ILE A 261 -27.46 1.55 9.80
C ILE A 261 -27.70 0.03 9.83
N GLU A 262 -28.25 -0.51 10.93
CA GLU A 262 -28.48 -1.95 11.06
C GLU A 262 -29.50 -2.41 10.01
N GLY A 263 -29.10 -3.34 9.12
CA GLY A 263 -29.94 -3.84 8.02
C GLY A 263 -30.25 -2.83 6.92
N LEU A 264 -29.53 -1.70 6.86
CA LEU A 264 -29.74 -0.62 5.88
C LEU A 264 -29.65 -1.11 4.44
N ASN A 265 -28.58 -1.82 4.07
CA ASN A 265 -28.38 -2.35 2.72
C ASN A 265 -29.58 -3.20 2.25
N LYS A 266 -30.08 -4.09 3.11
CA LYS A 266 -31.27 -4.89 2.82
C LYS A 266 -32.51 -4.03 2.59
N ARG A 267 -32.77 -3.03 3.45
CA ARG A 267 -33.93 -2.14 3.29
C ARG A 267 -33.88 -1.31 2.01
N LEU A 268 -32.69 -0.84 1.62
CA LEU A 268 -32.49 -0.13 0.36
C LEU A 268 -32.85 -1.04 -0.83
N ARG A 269 -32.33 -2.28 -0.83
CA ARG A 269 -32.55 -3.26 -1.91
C ARG A 269 -33.97 -3.82 -1.98
N ASP A 270 -34.65 -3.94 -0.84
CA ASP A 270 -36.05 -4.41 -0.77
C ASP A 270 -37.06 -3.31 -1.13
N SER A 271 -36.62 -2.06 -1.32
CA SER A 271 -37.50 -0.93 -1.62
C SER A 271 -38.08 -0.99 -3.04
N ALA A 272 -39.38 -0.70 -3.15
CA ALA A 272 -40.06 -0.53 -4.43
C ALA A 272 -40.08 0.93 -4.91
N GLU A 273 -39.54 1.86 -4.12
CA GLU A 273 -39.51 3.29 -4.46
C GLU A 273 -38.44 3.56 -5.53
N SER A 274 -38.84 4.17 -6.66
CA SER A 274 -37.94 4.45 -7.78
C SER A 274 -36.68 5.22 -7.40
N GLU A 275 -36.80 6.28 -6.58
CA GLU A 275 -35.64 7.06 -6.13
C GLU A 275 -34.65 6.23 -5.29
N VAL A 276 -35.14 5.22 -4.56
CA VAL A 276 -34.30 4.31 -3.78
C VAL A 276 -33.63 3.30 -4.71
N GLN A 277 -34.32 2.80 -5.73
CA GLN A 277 -33.74 1.91 -6.74
C GLN A 277 -32.65 2.61 -7.56
N ASP A 278 -32.85 3.88 -7.93
CA ASP A 278 -31.84 4.70 -8.62
C ASP A 278 -30.60 4.95 -7.74
N PHE A 279 -30.80 5.14 -6.43
CA PHE A 279 -29.70 5.22 -5.47
C PHE A 279 -28.94 3.89 -5.35
N VAL A 280 -29.65 2.77 -5.25
CA VAL A 280 -29.05 1.43 -5.18
C VAL A 280 -28.21 1.14 -6.43
N SER A 281 -28.69 1.50 -7.62
CA SER A 281 -27.92 1.32 -8.86
C SER A 281 -26.59 2.07 -8.84
N GLN A 282 -26.58 3.33 -8.39
CA GLN A 282 -25.34 4.12 -8.28
C GLN A 282 -24.44 3.63 -7.15
N PHE A 283 -25.02 3.11 -6.07
CA PHE A 283 -24.25 2.48 -5.01
C PHE A 283 -23.61 1.17 -5.47
N ASP A 284 -24.29 0.38 -6.31
CA ASP A 284 -23.72 -0.83 -6.92
C ASP A 284 -22.54 -0.49 -7.85
N GLU A 285 -22.64 0.59 -8.65
CA GLU A 285 -21.52 1.09 -9.46
C GLU A 285 -20.31 1.51 -8.58
N PHE A 286 -20.58 2.15 -7.44
CA PHE A 286 -19.55 2.50 -6.46
C PHE A 286 -18.87 1.24 -5.87
N LEU A 287 -19.65 0.24 -5.48
CA LEU A 287 -19.12 -1.02 -4.95
C LEU A 287 -18.37 -1.82 -6.03
N GLU A 288 -18.80 -1.77 -7.28
CA GLU A 288 -18.08 -2.42 -8.38
C GLU A 288 -16.70 -1.80 -8.59
N SER A 289 -16.63 -0.47 -8.55
CA SER A 289 -15.41 0.30 -8.84
C SER A 289 -14.45 0.37 -7.65
N TYR A 290 -14.98 0.50 -6.43
CA TYR A 290 -14.20 0.82 -5.24
C TYR A 290 -14.40 -0.17 -4.08
N GLY A 291 -15.26 -1.17 -4.25
CA GLY A 291 -15.64 -2.08 -3.17
C GLY A 291 -14.53 -3.01 -2.67
N SER A 292 -13.41 -3.10 -3.38
CA SER A 292 -12.18 -3.78 -2.91
C SER A 292 -11.48 -3.02 -1.78
N ARG A 293 -11.81 -1.74 -1.57
CA ARG A 293 -11.23 -0.87 -0.55
C ARG A 293 -11.94 -1.00 0.79
N GLY A 294 -11.29 -0.55 1.85
CA GLY A 294 -11.89 -0.50 3.18
C GLY A 294 -10.91 -0.07 4.28
N PRO A 295 -11.39 0.08 5.52
CA PRO A 295 -10.50 0.25 6.66
C PRO A 295 -9.55 -0.95 6.78
N ASN A 296 -8.26 -0.70 6.99
CA ASN A 296 -7.22 -1.73 7.14
C ASN A 296 -7.13 -2.72 5.95
N GLU A 297 -7.39 -2.24 4.72
CA GLU A 297 -7.46 -3.06 3.49
C GLU A 297 -6.20 -3.87 3.14
N TRP A 298 -5.07 -3.64 3.82
CA TRP A 298 -3.86 -4.44 3.68
C TRP A 298 -3.92 -5.79 4.41
N GLU A 299 -4.79 -5.90 5.41
CA GLU A 299 -5.05 -7.14 6.13
C GLU A 299 -6.22 -7.89 5.47
N MET A 300 -5.94 -9.04 4.85
CA MET A 300 -6.95 -9.77 4.06
C MET A 300 -8.17 -10.23 4.86
N SER A 301 -8.04 -10.35 6.18
CA SER A 301 -9.17 -10.70 7.04
C SER A 301 -10.10 -9.52 7.33
N CYS A 302 -9.71 -8.28 6.98
CA CYS A 302 -10.54 -7.11 7.19
C CYS A 302 -11.66 -7.01 6.13
N PRO A 303 -12.88 -6.63 6.53
CA PRO A 303 -13.98 -6.45 5.58
C PRO A 303 -13.73 -5.24 4.68
N THR A 304 -13.96 -5.41 3.38
CA THR A 304 -14.01 -4.33 2.39
C THR A 304 -15.43 -3.76 2.29
N TRP A 305 -15.58 -2.61 1.61
CA TRP A 305 -16.90 -2.02 1.35
C TRP A 305 -17.81 -2.94 0.54
N GLU A 306 -17.29 -3.81 -0.32
CA GLU A 306 -18.13 -4.80 -1.03
C GLU A 306 -18.60 -5.92 -0.12
N THR A 307 -17.72 -6.44 0.75
CA THR A 307 -18.06 -7.57 1.63
C THR A 307 -18.96 -7.16 2.80
N ASN A 308 -18.92 -5.87 3.19
CA ASN A 308 -19.75 -5.30 4.24
C ASN A 308 -20.13 -3.84 3.93
N PRO A 309 -21.08 -3.63 3.00
CA PRO A 309 -21.49 -2.30 2.51
C PRO A 309 -22.35 -1.49 3.47
#